data_AF-A0A7S4WH19-F1
#
_entry.id   AF-A0A7S4WH19-F1
#
_cell.length_a   1.000
_cell.length_b   1.000
_cell.length_c   1.000
_cell.angle_alpha   90.00
_cell.angle_beta   90.00
_cell.angle_gamma   90.00
#
_symmetry.space_group_name_H-M   'P 1'
#
loop_
_entity.id
_entity.type
_entity.pdbx_description
1 polymer ?
#
loop_
_entity_poly.entity_id
_entity_poly.type
_entity_poly.pdbx_seq_one_letter_code
_entity_poly.pdbx_strand_id
1 'polypeptide(L)'
;VLPFFSSSYKTGAVVAALTMTNSLPRSTKSATWRIALNIGRERFTSMPSNWASSGARMPLVFQCNFTDDHEIIPLDDGYVRYTGRNGEVVKPVVKGNWSYTPENQDFSFTLYFPECMSRNDVSLEADTTILCQGKLYTVQDMKELNGVFYDARRKTDEAAKDVTDITKRRMAPKKWDKDQEKWVKRYKEDSMFVNLGKRLKLVMATREEQSKSSQRPKDAMLSLDSGPFPGIGVDNNVFIEKGGTVKVVKKGGIWSIMGSDAVVGSWSAEPVTGKAASYYRP
;
A
#
# COMPACT_ATOMS: atom_id res chain seq x y z
N VAL A 1 86.17 -11.01 11.81
CA VAL A 1 86.55 -9.59 11.92
C VAL A 1 85.43 -8.75 11.32
N LEU A 2 84.66 -8.05 12.16
CA LEU A 2 83.91 -6.82 11.81
C LEU A 2 84.92 -5.66 11.71
N PRO A 3 84.68 -4.50 11.06
CA PRO A 3 83.46 -3.66 11.07
C PRO A 3 83.01 -3.24 9.64
N PHE A 4 82.16 -2.25 9.33
CA PHE A 4 81.55 -1.13 10.08
C PHE A 4 80.11 -0.82 9.59
N PHE A 5 79.38 0.01 10.33
CA PHE A 5 78.12 0.65 9.92
C PHE A 5 78.37 2.00 9.21
N SER A 6 77.46 2.42 8.33
CA SER A 6 77.16 3.84 8.12
C SER A 6 75.68 4.07 7.80
N SER A 7 75.13 5.13 8.39
CA SER A 7 73.70 5.48 8.40
C SER A 7 73.35 6.51 7.32
N SER A 8 72.14 6.43 6.77
CA SER A 8 71.45 7.63 6.28
C SER A 8 69.93 7.44 6.33
N TYR A 9 69.32 7.89 7.43
CA TYR A 9 67.87 8.00 7.53
C TYR A 9 67.40 9.25 6.76
N LYS A 10 66.49 9.07 5.80
CA LYS A 10 65.66 10.18 5.28
C LYS A 10 64.22 9.98 5.73
N THR A 11 63.87 10.69 6.80
CA THR A 11 62.49 10.86 7.28
C THR A 11 61.67 11.66 6.27
N GLY A 12 60.97 10.95 5.39
CA GLY A 12 59.89 11.53 4.59
C GLY A 12 58.62 11.65 5.45
N ALA A 13 58.40 12.81 6.05
CA ALA A 13 57.17 13.09 6.78
C ALA A 13 55.99 13.30 5.81
N VAL A 14 55.29 12.22 5.47
CA VAL A 14 54.00 12.31 4.77
C VAL A 14 52.96 12.74 5.79
N VAL A 15 52.58 14.03 5.77
CA VAL A 15 51.50 14.56 6.59
C VAL A 15 50.18 14.02 6.02
N ALA A 16 49.73 12.88 6.53
CA ALA A 16 48.41 12.36 6.27
C ALA A 16 47.38 13.28 6.94
N ALA A 17 46.84 14.23 6.15
CA ALA A 17 45.69 15.01 6.57
C ALA A 17 44.48 14.08 6.73
N LEU A 18 44.24 13.62 7.95
CA LEU A 18 42.99 12.99 8.36
C LEU A 18 41.90 14.05 8.32
N THR A 19 41.33 14.24 7.13
CA THR A 19 40.08 14.98 6.95
C THR A 19 38.97 14.18 7.62
N MET A 20 38.84 14.32 8.93
CA MET A 20 37.67 13.84 9.66
C MET A 20 36.50 14.70 9.21
N THR A 21 35.84 14.27 8.13
CA THR A 21 34.53 14.77 7.72
C THR A 21 33.56 14.39 8.82
N ASN A 22 33.47 15.27 9.82
CA ASN A 22 32.54 15.21 10.92
C ASN A 22 31.14 15.52 10.37
N SER A 23 30.61 14.57 9.58
CA SER A 23 29.24 14.63 9.09
C SER A 23 28.34 14.62 10.32
N LEU A 24 27.74 15.77 10.61
CA LEU A 24 26.67 15.91 11.59
C LEU A 24 25.72 14.72 11.43
N PRO A 25 25.29 14.05 12.52
CA PRO A 25 24.35 12.96 12.42
C PRO A 25 23.10 13.47 11.70
N ARG A 26 22.91 13.00 10.47
CA ARG A 26 21.74 13.32 9.66
C ARG A 26 20.56 12.89 10.51
N SER A 27 19.68 13.83 10.85
CA SER A 27 18.44 13.53 11.57
C SER A 27 17.54 12.73 10.63
N THR A 28 17.81 11.43 10.53
CA THR A 28 17.04 10.48 9.75
C THR A 28 15.67 10.43 10.40
N LYS A 29 14.66 10.90 9.66
CA LYS A 29 13.27 10.84 10.10
C LYS A 29 12.81 9.39 9.97
N SER A 30 13.23 8.55 10.90
CA SER A 30 12.76 7.17 10.98
C SER A 30 11.29 7.16 11.36
N ALA A 31 10.47 6.68 10.44
CA ALA A 31 9.08 6.40 10.71
C ALA A 31 8.92 4.93 11.08
N THR A 32 8.35 4.65 12.24
CA THR A 32 8.08 3.27 12.67
C THR A 32 6.74 2.79 12.13
N TRP A 33 6.82 1.70 11.36
CA TRP A 33 5.68 1.01 10.76
C TRP A 33 5.62 -0.42 11.28
N ARG A 34 4.40 -0.95 11.44
CA ARG A 34 4.14 -2.37 11.66
C ARG A 34 3.82 -3.00 10.33
N ILE A 35 4.61 -4.01 9.95
CA ILE A 35 4.34 -4.85 8.77
C ILE A 35 3.63 -6.12 9.23
N ALA A 36 2.55 -6.47 8.53
CA ALA A 36 1.87 -7.74 8.66
C ALA A 36 1.92 -8.49 7.32
N LEU A 37 2.65 -9.60 7.29
CA LEU A 37 2.73 -10.54 6.16
C LEU A 37 1.77 -11.70 6.41
N ASN A 38 1.15 -12.22 5.36
CA ASN A 38 0.24 -13.38 5.40
C ASN A 38 0.69 -14.39 4.34
N ILE A 39 1.67 -15.23 4.69
CA ILE A 39 2.31 -16.17 3.76
C ILE A 39 1.48 -17.46 3.61
N GLY A 40 1.24 -17.92 2.39
CA GLY A 40 0.57 -19.18 2.06
C GLY A 40 0.02 -19.17 0.63
N ARG A 41 -0.74 -20.20 0.25
CA ARG A 41 -1.22 -20.34 -1.13
C ARG A 41 -2.21 -19.23 -1.50
N GLU A 42 -1.84 -18.40 -2.45
CA GLU A 42 -2.76 -17.48 -3.12
C GLU A 42 -3.49 -18.15 -4.28
N ARG A 43 -4.73 -17.71 -4.53
CA ARG A 43 -5.57 -18.27 -5.60
C ARG A 43 -4.96 -17.97 -6.97
N PHE A 44 -5.09 -18.92 -7.89
CA PHE A 44 -4.59 -18.80 -9.27
C PHE A 44 -3.06 -18.59 -9.40
N THR A 45 -2.27 -19.01 -8.40
CA THR A 45 -0.80 -19.01 -8.44
C THR A 45 -0.24 -20.38 -8.80
N SER A 46 0.92 -20.39 -9.48
CA SER A 46 1.62 -21.60 -9.94
C SER A 46 2.36 -22.38 -8.83
N MET A 47 1.83 -22.38 -7.61
CA MET A 47 2.46 -23.01 -6.44
C MET A 47 2.36 -24.55 -6.46
N PRO A 48 3.37 -25.30 -5.97
CA PRO A 48 3.40 -26.76 -6.00
C PRO A 48 2.18 -27.32 -5.29
N SER A 49 1.57 -28.39 -5.79
CA SER A 49 0.29 -28.93 -5.27
C SER A 49 0.32 -29.29 -3.78
N ASN A 50 1.50 -29.59 -3.21
CA ASN A 50 1.70 -29.91 -1.79
C ASN A 50 1.97 -28.69 -0.87
N TRP A 51 2.41 -27.55 -1.39
CA TRP A 51 2.75 -26.38 -0.55
C TRP A 51 1.50 -25.61 -0.13
N ALA A 52 1.28 -25.41 1.17
CA ALA A 52 0.07 -24.76 1.72
C ALA A 52 -1.24 -25.33 1.11
N SER A 53 -1.25 -26.64 0.84
CA SER A 53 -2.36 -27.42 0.29
C SER A 53 -3.57 -27.47 1.22
N SER A 54 -3.35 -27.42 2.55
CA SER A 54 -4.37 -27.41 3.58
C SER A 54 -5.16 -26.10 3.67
N GLY A 55 -4.74 -25.06 2.94
CA GLY A 55 -5.22 -23.69 3.10
C GLY A 55 -4.61 -22.96 4.30
N ALA A 56 -3.64 -23.57 5.01
CA ALA A 56 -2.93 -22.91 6.10
C ALA A 56 -2.19 -21.63 5.65
N ARG A 57 -2.02 -20.73 6.61
CA ARG A 57 -1.32 -19.46 6.47
C ARG A 57 -0.31 -19.28 7.60
N MET A 58 0.82 -18.65 7.28
CA MET A 58 1.86 -18.22 8.21
C MET A 58 1.86 -16.69 8.30
N PRO A 59 1.05 -16.11 9.21
CA PRO A 59 1.10 -14.70 9.50
C PRO A 59 2.40 -14.37 10.23
N LEU A 60 3.12 -13.36 9.75
CA LEU A 60 4.32 -12.81 10.38
C LEU A 60 4.06 -11.33 10.66
N VAL A 61 4.30 -10.89 11.89
CA VAL A 61 4.16 -9.47 12.27
C VAL A 61 5.45 -9.00 12.92
N PHE A 62 5.93 -7.84 12.50
CA PHE A 62 7.11 -7.19 13.06
C PHE A 62 7.01 -5.66 12.85
N GLN A 63 7.87 -4.92 13.54
CA GLN A 63 7.99 -3.47 13.36
C GLN A 63 9.26 -3.16 12.57
N CYS A 64 9.26 -2.09 11.79
CA CYS A 64 10.42 -1.61 11.05
C CYS A 64 10.46 -0.09 10.99
N ASN A 65 11.65 0.44 10.74
CA ASN A 65 11.84 1.81 10.30
C ASN A 65 12.18 1.81 8.81
N PHE A 66 11.47 2.64 8.03
CA PHE A 66 11.95 3.05 6.71
C PHE A 66 12.91 4.24 6.87
N THR A 67 14.02 4.26 6.12
CA THR A 67 15.02 5.33 6.15
C THR A 67 15.07 6.13 4.83
N ASP A 68 15.61 7.36 4.90
CA ASP A 68 15.85 8.22 3.72
C ASP A 68 16.91 7.63 2.76
N ASP A 69 17.73 6.69 3.23
CA ASP A 69 18.75 6.00 2.43
C ASP A 69 18.20 4.72 1.75
N HIS A 70 16.87 4.66 1.56
CA HIS A 70 16.12 3.55 0.95
C HIS A 70 16.22 2.18 1.66
N GLU A 71 16.58 2.15 2.95
CA GLU A 71 16.61 0.91 3.74
C GLU A 71 15.30 0.70 4.52
N ILE A 72 14.89 -0.57 4.65
CA ILE A 72 13.89 -1.01 5.63
C ILE A 72 14.63 -1.80 6.74
N ILE A 73 14.62 -1.25 7.95
CA ILE A 73 15.35 -1.78 9.11
C ILE A 73 14.32 -2.36 10.09
N PRO A 74 14.22 -3.69 10.25
CA PRO A 74 13.45 -4.32 11.30
C PRO A 74 13.87 -3.83 12.70
N LEU A 75 12.89 -3.62 13.57
CA LEU A 75 13.07 -3.34 15.00
C LEU A 75 13.11 -4.64 15.81
N ASP A 76 13.09 -4.52 17.14
CA ASP A 76 13.04 -5.65 18.08
C ASP A 76 14.19 -6.66 17.79
N ASP A 77 15.42 -6.15 17.70
CA ASP A 77 16.67 -6.85 17.37
C ASP A 77 16.67 -7.62 16.03
N GLY A 78 15.70 -7.34 15.15
CA GLY A 78 15.59 -7.97 13.84
C GLY A 78 14.94 -9.34 13.89
N TYR A 79 13.86 -9.50 14.67
CA TYR A 79 13.12 -10.76 14.76
C TYR A 79 11.64 -10.64 14.32
N VAL A 80 11.15 -11.64 13.58
CA VAL A 80 9.72 -11.88 13.37
C VAL A 80 9.20 -12.92 14.38
N ARG A 81 7.93 -12.78 14.76
CA ARG A 81 7.26 -13.68 15.72
C ARG A 81 6.01 -14.29 15.08
N TYR A 82 5.79 -15.59 15.31
CA TYR A 82 4.54 -16.27 14.92
C TYR A 82 4.22 -17.45 15.84
N THR A 83 2.97 -17.90 15.85
CA THR A 83 2.56 -19.10 16.61
C THR A 83 2.73 -20.35 15.76
N GLY A 84 3.62 -21.24 16.19
CA GLY A 84 3.79 -22.60 15.65
C GLY A 84 3.04 -23.65 16.47
N ARG A 85 3.25 -24.93 16.15
CA ARG A 85 2.60 -26.07 16.84
C ARG A 85 2.91 -26.15 18.33
N ASN A 86 4.12 -25.72 18.73
CA ASN A 86 4.65 -25.87 20.10
C ASN A 86 4.67 -24.55 20.90
N GLY A 87 3.99 -23.49 20.41
CA GLY A 87 3.99 -22.17 21.04
C GLY A 87 4.54 -21.06 20.14
N GLU A 88 5.15 -20.03 20.74
CA GLU A 88 5.81 -18.95 20.01
C GLU A 88 7.04 -19.48 19.25
N VAL A 89 7.22 -19.00 18.02
CA VAL A 89 8.42 -19.18 17.21
C VAL A 89 8.96 -17.78 16.88
N VAL A 90 10.23 -17.56 17.20
CA VAL A 90 10.96 -16.32 16.95
C VAL A 90 12.05 -16.62 15.92
N LYS A 91 12.15 -15.80 14.86
CA LYS A 91 13.07 -16.02 13.74
C LYS A 91 13.70 -14.72 13.25
N PRO A 92 14.99 -14.71 12.88
CA PRO A 92 15.64 -13.50 12.41
C PRO A 92 15.09 -13.04 11.05
N VAL A 93 15.06 -11.72 10.87
CA VAL A 93 14.78 -11.01 9.62
C VAL A 93 15.82 -9.90 9.47
N VAL A 94 16.50 -9.87 8.33
CA VAL A 94 17.55 -8.90 8.05
C VAL A 94 16.96 -7.71 7.30
N LYS A 95 17.58 -6.53 7.48
CA LYS A 95 17.24 -5.34 6.70
C LYS A 95 17.26 -5.59 5.20
N GLY A 96 16.38 -4.90 4.49
CA GLY A 96 16.32 -4.88 3.03
C GLY A 96 16.23 -3.47 2.50
N ASN A 97 15.86 -3.33 1.23
CA ASN A 97 15.69 -2.04 0.56
C ASN A 97 14.23 -1.82 0.16
N TRP A 98 13.82 -0.56 0.08
CA TRP A 98 12.51 -0.12 -0.43
C TRP A 98 12.65 0.82 -1.63
N SER A 99 11.62 0.88 -2.46
CA SER A 99 11.50 1.78 -3.60
C SER A 99 10.07 2.31 -3.75
N TYR A 100 9.95 3.50 -4.31
CA TYR A 100 8.67 4.17 -4.59
C TYR A 100 8.74 4.88 -5.94
N THR A 101 7.70 4.70 -6.77
CA THR A 101 7.56 5.32 -8.09
C THR A 101 6.31 6.22 -8.09
N PRO A 102 6.47 7.55 -7.93
CA PRO A 102 5.35 8.47 -7.76
C PRO A 102 4.30 8.44 -8.88
N GLU A 103 4.73 8.21 -10.13
CA GLU A 103 3.89 8.27 -11.33
C GLU A 103 2.74 7.25 -11.30
N ASN A 104 2.98 6.09 -10.69
CA ASN A 104 2.02 4.99 -10.60
C ASN A 104 1.55 4.70 -9.16
N GLN A 105 2.07 5.43 -8.17
CA GLN A 105 2.02 5.09 -6.73
C GLN A 105 2.63 3.72 -6.38
N ASP A 106 3.47 3.13 -7.25
CA ASP A 106 3.99 1.79 -7.03
C ASP A 106 5.03 1.80 -5.90
N PHE A 107 4.81 0.98 -4.88
CA PHE A 107 5.70 0.85 -3.73
C PHE A 107 6.15 -0.60 -3.58
N SER A 108 7.44 -0.81 -3.30
CA SER A 108 7.94 -2.14 -3.00
C SER A 108 9.07 -2.14 -1.98
N PHE A 109 9.24 -3.25 -1.28
CA PHE A 109 10.38 -3.47 -0.41
C PHE A 109 10.75 -4.94 -0.32
N THR A 110 11.98 -5.20 0.12
CA THR A 110 12.54 -6.54 0.27
C THR A 110 12.82 -6.87 1.72
N LEU A 111 12.74 -8.16 2.07
CA LEU A 111 13.17 -8.72 3.35
C LEU A 111 13.94 -10.01 3.10
N TYR A 112 14.97 -10.28 3.90
CA TYR A 112 15.75 -11.51 3.84
C TYR A 112 15.62 -12.31 5.14
N PHE A 113 15.30 -13.59 5.00
CA PHE A 113 15.15 -14.54 6.08
C PHE A 113 16.29 -15.56 5.99
N PRO A 114 17.32 -15.47 6.86
CA PRO A 114 18.45 -16.40 6.81
C PRO A 114 18.08 -17.79 7.36
N GLU A 115 17.08 -17.88 8.23
CA GLU A 115 16.62 -19.15 8.80
C GLU A 115 15.35 -19.68 8.14
N CYS A 116 15.25 -21.02 8.06
CA CYS A 116 14.04 -21.71 7.64
C CYS A 116 12.89 -21.47 8.64
N MET A 117 11.70 -21.19 8.12
CA MET A 117 10.48 -20.97 8.89
C MET A 117 9.37 -21.87 8.37
N SER A 118 8.61 -22.49 9.27
CA SER A 118 7.47 -23.32 8.87
C SER A 118 6.30 -23.24 9.86
N ARG A 119 5.09 -23.36 9.31
CA ARG A 119 3.84 -23.49 10.04
C ARG A 119 2.89 -24.38 9.23
N ASN A 120 2.53 -25.53 9.79
CA ASN A 120 1.77 -26.57 9.10
C ASN A 120 2.48 -26.98 7.79
N ASP A 121 1.80 -26.92 6.64
CA ASP A 121 2.35 -27.17 5.31
C ASP A 121 2.77 -25.90 4.56
N VAL A 122 2.86 -24.76 5.26
CA VAL A 122 3.56 -23.55 4.77
C VAL A 122 5.01 -23.61 5.24
N SER A 123 5.95 -23.52 4.29
CA SER A 123 7.38 -23.37 4.58
C SER A 123 8.00 -22.24 3.76
N LEU A 124 8.87 -21.47 4.41
CA LEU A 124 9.82 -20.56 3.80
C LEU A 124 11.22 -21.14 4.06
N GLU A 125 12.00 -21.39 3.02
CA GLU A 125 13.32 -21.99 3.18
C GLU A 125 14.32 -20.99 3.79
N ALA A 126 15.44 -21.51 4.31
CA ALA A 126 16.58 -20.66 4.68
C ALA A 126 17.07 -19.87 3.45
N ASP A 127 17.77 -18.77 3.69
CA ASP A 127 18.30 -17.87 2.66
C ASP A 127 17.26 -17.23 1.71
N THR A 128 15.98 -17.23 2.08
CA THR A 128 14.90 -16.70 1.22
C THR A 128 14.83 -15.18 1.29
N THR A 129 14.86 -14.52 0.12
CA THR A 129 14.47 -13.11 -0.02
C THR A 129 13.05 -13.01 -0.57
N ILE A 130 12.18 -12.29 0.13
CA ILE A 130 10.86 -11.92 -0.40
C ILE A 130 10.84 -10.46 -0.90
N LEU A 131 9.99 -10.21 -1.88
CA LEU A 131 9.62 -8.89 -2.38
C LEU A 131 8.15 -8.65 -2.06
N CYS A 132 7.89 -7.59 -1.31
CA CYS A 132 6.55 -7.09 -1.02
C CYS A 132 6.26 -5.94 -2.00
N GLN A 133 5.17 -6.03 -2.75
CA GLN A 133 4.74 -4.98 -3.70
C GLN A 133 3.33 -4.50 -3.36
N GLY A 134 3.06 -3.22 -3.47
CA GLY A 134 1.74 -2.62 -3.22
C GLY A 134 1.71 -1.18 -3.71
N LYS A 135 0.79 -0.38 -3.18
CA LYS A 135 0.72 1.06 -3.48
C LYS A 135 0.89 1.92 -2.25
N LEU A 136 1.43 3.12 -2.46
CA LEU A 136 1.63 4.15 -1.45
C LEU A 136 1.06 5.46 -1.98
N TYR A 137 0.16 6.07 -1.22
CA TYR A 137 -0.52 7.32 -1.57
C TYR A 137 -0.15 8.39 -0.55
N THR A 138 0.28 9.57 -1.00
CA THR A 138 0.42 10.72 -0.11
C THR A 138 -0.95 11.25 0.32
N VAL A 139 -0.98 12.04 1.41
CA VAL A 139 -2.19 12.79 1.78
C VAL A 139 -2.67 13.71 0.64
N GLN A 140 -1.76 14.19 -0.22
CA GLN A 140 -2.11 15.03 -1.36
C GLN A 140 -2.76 14.22 -2.49
N ASP A 141 -2.20 13.06 -2.87
CA ASP A 141 -2.81 12.17 -3.87
C ASP A 141 -4.25 11.79 -3.46
N MET A 142 -4.45 11.49 -2.18
CA MET A 142 -5.77 11.19 -1.63
C MET A 142 -6.74 12.38 -1.69
N LYS A 143 -6.28 13.62 -1.45
CA LYS A 143 -7.11 14.82 -1.63
C LYS A 143 -7.53 14.99 -3.10
N GLU A 144 -6.61 14.79 -4.04
CA GLU A 144 -6.87 14.95 -5.47
C GLU A 144 -7.83 13.88 -6.02
N LEU A 145 -7.58 12.60 -5.69
CA LEU A 145 -8.48 11.50 -6.05
C LEU A 145 -9.88 11.65 -5.44
N ASN A 146 -9.97 12.14 -4.20
CA ASN A 146 -11.25 12.48 -3.57
C ASN A 146 -11.94 13.65 -4.28
N GLY A 147 -11.22 14.72 -4.62
CA GLY A 147 -11.76 15.88 -5.36
C GLY A 147 -12.37 15.48 -6.71
N VAL A 148 -11.61 14.72 -7.52
CA VAL A 148 -12.07 14.19 -8.81
C VAL A 148 -13.33 13.31 -8.65
N PHE A 149 -13.39 12.49 -7.60
CA PHE A 149 -14.57 11.68 -7.30
C PHE A 149 -15.78 12.54 -6.90
N TYR A 150 -15.62 13.52 -6.00
CA TYR A 150 -16.72 14.37 -5.56
C TYR A 150 -17.23 15.31 -6.66
N ASP A 151 -16.37 15.74 -7.58
CA ASP A 151 -16.79 16.49 -8.78
C ASP A 151 -17.64 15.62 -9.73
N ALA A 152 -17.23 14.36 -9.97
CA ALA A 152 -18.05 13.41 -10.74
C ALA A 152 -19.38 13.11 -10.03
N ARG A 153 -19.35 12.91 -8.71
CA ARG A 153 -20.55 12.68 -7.88
C ARG A 153 -21.53 13.85 -7.94
N ARG A 154 -21.04 15.10 -7.91
CA ARG A 154 -21.86 16.31 -8.04
C ARG A 154 -22.61 16.33 -9.37
N LYS A 155 -21.96 15.95 -10.49
CA LYS A 155 -22.63 15.80 -11.80
C LYS A 155 -23.75 14.74 -11.77
N THR A 156 -23.52 13.60 -11.12
CA THR A 156 -24.56 12.55 -10.94
C THR A 156 -25.74 13.08 -10.13
N ASP A 157 -25.49 13.74 -8.99
CA ASP A 157 -26.53 14.26 -8.12
C ASP A 157 -27.34 15.39 -8.78
N GLU A 158 -26.71 16.23 -9.61
CA GLU A 158 -27.39 17.22 -10.46
C GLU A 158 -28.27 16.55 -11.53
N ALA A 159 -27.76 15.56 -12.26
CA ALA A 159 -28.54 14.82 -13.24
C ALA A 159 -29.69 14.00 -12.59
N ALA A 160 -29.51 13.51 -11.36
CA ALA A 160 -30.53 12.83 -10.58
C ALA A 160 -31.64 13.80 -10.12
N LYS A 161 -31.29 15.02 -9.73
CA LYS A 161 -32.25 16.11 -9.47
C LYS A 161 -33.07 16.43 -10.73
N ASP A 162 -32.43 16.60 -11.89
CA ASP A 162 -33.11 16.86 -13.18
C ASP A 162 -34.21 15.82 -13.50
N VAL A 163 -33.93 14.53 -13.27
CA VAL A 163 -34.87 13.42 -13.52
C VAL A 163 -35.94 13.32 -12.43
N THR A 164 -35.56 13.57 -11.17
CA THR A 164 -36.49 13.57 -10.04
C THR A 164 -37.50 14.70 -10.14
N ASP A 165 -37.09 15.88 -10.61
CA ASP A 165 -37.97 17.03 -10.77
C ASP A 165 -38.97 16.86 -11.93
N ILE A 166 -38.62 16.16 -13.02
CA ILE A 166 -39.62 15.70 -14.00
C ILE A 166 -40.67 14.83 -13.30
N THR A 167 -40.21 13.87 -12.50
CA THR A 167 -41.08 12.90 -11.83
C THR A 167 -42.02 13.59 -10.85
N LYS A 168 -41.51 14.53 -10.03
CA LYS A 168 -42.31 15.40 -9.15
C LYS A 168 -43.31 16.25 -9.93
N ARG A 169 -42.91 16.91 -11.02
CA ARG A 169 -43.82 17.73 -11.85
C ARG A 169 -44.94 16.89 -12.48
N ARG A 170 -44.63 15.67 -12.93
CA ARG A 170 -45.60 14.71 -13.49
C ARG A 170 -46.59 14.18 -12.43
N MET A 171 -46.13 13.99 -11.20
CA MET A 171 -46.94 13.50 -10.08
C MET A 171 -47.59 14.63 -9.25
N ALA A 172 -47.34 15.90 -9.59
CA ALA A 172 -47.88 17.04 -8.86
C ALA A 172 -49.42 17.03 -8.95
N PRO A 173 -50.14 17.29 -7.84
CA PRO A 173 -51.60 17.32 -7.85
C PRO A 173 -52.10 18.40 -8.82
N LYS A 174 -53.17 18.10 -9.55
CA LYS A 174 -53.81 19.07 -10.44
C LYS A 174 -54.21 20.33 -9.65
N LYS A 175 -54.31 21.46 -10.33
CA LYS A 175 -54.87 22.71 -9.79
C LYS A 175 -56.22 22.94 -10.47
N TRP A 176 -57.21 23.37 -9.69
CA TRP A 176 -58.48 23.82 -10.27
C TRP A 176 -58.25 25.14 -11.00
N ASP A 177 -58.62 25.16 -12.27
CA ASP A 177 -58.64 26.35 -13.11
C ASP A 177 -60.07 26.91 -13.08
N LYS A 178 -60.22 28.14 -12.59
CA LYS A 178 -61.52 28.80 -12.48
C LYS A 178 -62.06 29.26 -13.83
N ASP A 179 -61.17 29.62 -14.75
CA ASP A 179 -61.54 30.21 -16.04
C ASP A 179 -61.94 29.12 -17.06
N GLN A 180 -61.55 27.87 -16.79
CA GLN A 180 -61.87 26.70 -17.61
C GLN A 180 -62.70 25.64 -16.87
N GLU A 181 -63.19 25.95 -15.67
CA GLU A 181 -63.99 25.09 -14.77
C GLU A 181 -63.51 23.61 -14.69
N LYS A 182 -62.19 23.40 -14.61
CA LYS A 182 -61.63 22.04 -14.62
C LYS A 182 -60.28 21.90 -13.90
N TRP A 183 -59.95 20.66 -13.56
CA TRP A 183 -58.65 20.30 -12.99
C TRP A 183 -57.56 20.21 -14.07
N VAL A 184 -56.66 21.20 -14.09
CA VAL A 184 -55.53 21.29 -15.05
C VAL A 184 -54.22 20.85 -14.36
N LYS A 185 -53.27 20.28 -15.12
CA LYS A 185 -51.92 19.97 -14.60
C LYS A 185 -51.19 21.28 -14.24
N ARG A 186 -50.54 21.34 -13.07
CA ARG A 186 -49.83 22.55 -12.59
C ARG A 186 -48.64 22.95 -13.46
N TYR A 187 -48.02 21.99 -14.12
CA TYR A 187 -46.81 22.17 -14.92
C TYR A 187 -47.06 21.65 -16.33
N LYS A 188 -46.53 22.37 -17.33
CA LYS A 188 -46.43 21.86 -18.70
C LYS A 188 -45.54 20.61 -18.68
N GLU A 189 -45.94 19.56 -19.39
CA GLU A 189 -45.11 18.35 -19.48
C GLU A 189 -43.87 18.63 -20.34
N ASP A 190 -42.69 18.30 -19.80
CA ASP A 190 -41.44 18.26 -20.56
C ASP A 190 -41.63 17.30 -21.75
N SER A 191 -41.13 17.68 -22.93
CA SER A 191 -41.17 16.81 -24.13
C SER A 191 -40.48 15.47 -23.87
N MET A 192 -40.95 14.39 -24.51
CA MET A 192 -40.37 13.05 -24.35
C MET A 192 -38.85 13.05 -24.62
N PHE A 193 -38.38 13.84 -25.59
CA PHE A 193 -36.96 14.01 -25.89
C PHE A 193 -36.17 14.67 -24.75
N VAL A 194 -36.77 15.61 -24.01
CA VAL A 194 -36.13 16.26 -22.85
C VAL A 194 -35.98 15.28 -21.68
N ASN A 195 -37.01 14.44 -21.44
CA ASN A 195 -36.95 13.37 -20.46
C ASN A 195 -35.89 12.31 -20.84
N LEU A 196 -35.85 11.88 -22.10
CA LEU A 196 -34.85 10.95 -22.61
C LEU A 196 -33.42 11.52 -22.48
N GLY A 197 -33.21 12.79 -22.84
CA GLY A 197 -31.93 13.48 -22.71
C GLY A 197 -31.44 13.59 -21.27
N LYS A 198 -32.31 13.97 -20.32
CA LYS A 198 -31.98 14.01 -18.89
C LYS A 198 -31.64 12.63 -18.32
N ARG A 199 -32.34 11.57 -18.76
CA ARG A 199 -32.00 10.18 -18.39
C ARG A 199 -30.66 9.73 -18.96
N LEU A 200 -30.35 10.07 -20.21
CA LEU A 200 -29.06 9.77 -20.83
C LEU A 200 -27.91 10.51 -20.12
N LYS A 201 -28.11 11.79 -19.77
CA LYS A 201 -27.17 12.58 -18.94
C LYS A 201 -26.88 11.88 -17.62
N LEU A 202 -27.90 11.38 -16.92
CA LEU A 202 -27.73 10.62 -15.68
C LEU A 202 -26.92 9.33 -15.90
N VAL A 203 -27.24 8.53 -16.91
CA VAL A 203 -26.49 7.28 -17.21
C VAL A 203 -25.02 7.57 -17.52
N MET A 204 -24.73 8.62 -18.29
CA MET A 204 -23.35 9.04 -18.57
C MET A 204 -22.62 9.51 -17.30
N ALA A 205 -23.27 10.31 -16.45
CA ALA A 205 -22.69 10.78 -15.19
C ALA A 205 -22.42 9.62 -14.22
N THR A 206 -23.35 8.67 -14.06
CA THR A 206 -23.13 7.45 -13.25
C THR A 206 -21.95 6.62 -13.77
N ARG A 207 -21.76 6.53 -15.09
CA ARG A 207 -20.61 5.83 -15.69
C ARG A 207 -19.30 6.58 -15.44
N GLU A 208 -19.30 7.91 -15.49
CA GLU A 208 -18.15 8.75 -15.12
C GLU A 208 -17.80 8.55 -13.65
N GLU A 209 -18.78 8.66 -12.74
CA GLU A 209 -18.63 8.43 -11.30
C GLU A 209 -18.09 7.03 -11.00
N GLN A 210 -18.63 5.98 -11.63
CA GLN A 210 -18.17 4.61 -11.43
C GLN A 210 -16.70 4.43 -11.89
N SER A 211 -16.33 5.04 -13.02
CA SER A 211 -14.94 5.03 -13.50
C SER A 211 -14.01 5.74 -12.51
N LYS A 212 -14.37 6.94 -12.04
CA LYS A 212 -13.57 7.66 -11.02
C LYS A 212 -13.52 6.95 -9.68
N SER A 213 -14.62 6.33 -9.26
CA SER A 213 -14.68 5.50 -8.05
C SER A 213 -13.83 4.23 -8.15
N SER A 214 -13.53 3.72 -9.35
CA SER A 214 -12.60 2.60 -9.53
C SER A 214 -11.13 3.01 -9.56
N GLN A 215 -10.84 4.29 -9.85
CA GLN A 215 -9.49 4.87 -9.78
C GLN A 215 -9.11 5.27 -8.35
N ARG A 216 -10.10 5.58 -7.50
CA ARG A 216 -9.91 5.92 -6.08
C ARG A 216 -9.69 4.64 -5.25
N PRO A 217 -8.60 4.51 -4.48
CA PRO A 217 -8.48 3.45 -3.49
C PRO A 217 -9.59 3.61 -2.45
N LYS A 218 -10.19 2.50 -2.03
CA LYS A 218 -11.22 2.53 -0.98
C LYS A 218 -10.56 2.70 0.37
N ASP A 219 -11.13 3.52 1.24
CA ASP A 219 -10.60 3.82 2.58
C ASP A 219 -10.32 2.53 3.39
N ALA A 220 -11.16 1.50 3.24
CA ALA A 220 -10.98 0.18 3.88
C ALA A 220 -9.78 -0.64 3.33
N MET A 221 -9.28 -0.29 2.15
CA MET A 221 -8.08 -0.89 1.52
C MET A 221 -6.81 -0.07 1.80
N LEU A 222 -6.87 1.00 2.59
CA LEU A 222 -5.70 1.79 3.00
C LEU A 222 -5.35 1.52 4.46
N SER A 223 -4.12 1.85 4.88
CA SER A 223 -3.75 1.97 6.29
C SER A 223 -4.78 2.84 7.04
N LEU A 224 -5.13 2.43 8.26
CA LEU A 224 -6.19 3.06 9.05
C LEU A 224 -5.86 4.52 9.40
N ASP A 225 -4.59 4.75 9.75
CA ASP A 225 -4.00 6.07 9.89
C ASP A 225 -3.03 6.33 8.72
N SER A 226 -2.80 7.60 8.40
CA SER A 226 -1.59 7.99 7.67
C SER A 226 -0.44 8.14 8.65
N GLY A 227 0.77 7.83 8.19
CA GLY A 227 1.98 7.95 9.01
C GLY A 227 3.15 8.53 8.23
N PRO A 228 4.16 9.05 8.93
CA PRO A 228 5.33 9.63 8.28
C PRO A 228 6.05 8.58 7.42
N PHE A 229 6.67 9.04 6.34
CA PHE A 229 7.48 8.22 5.45
C PHE A 229 8.73 9.01 5.01
N PRO A 230 9.91 8.38 4.96
CA PRO A 230 11.14 9.02 4.49
C PRO A 230 11.08 9.36 3.00
N GLY A 231 11.88 10.33 2.56
CA GLY A 231 12.02 10.69 1.14
C GLY A 231 10.78 11.26 0.42
N ILE A 232 9.63 11.41 1.08
CA ILE A 232 8.36 11.83 0.45
C ILE A 232 7.92 13.22 0.92
N GLY A 233 8.24 14.24 0.11
CA GLY A 233 7.58 15.55 0.12
C GLY A 233 7.72 16.41 1.38
N VAL A 234 6.85 17.42 1.49
CA VAL A 234 6.74 18.34 2.65
C VAL A 234 5.72 17.83 3.67
N ASP A 235 4.63 17.24 3.19
CA ASP A 235 3.67 16.48 3.99
C ASP A 235 4.09 15.00 3.99
N ASN A 236 5.07 14.63 4.81
CA ASN A 236 5.63 13.26 4.92
C ASN A 236 4.60 12.14 5.21
N ASN A 237 3.32 12.45 5.44
CA ASN A 237 2.32 11.46 5.79
C ASN A 237 1.75 10.75 4.56
N VAL A 238 1.74 9.42 4.63
CA VAL A 238 1.31 8.54 3.54
C VAL A 238 0.33 7.48 4.05
N PHE A 239 -0.48 6.97 3.14
CA PHE A 239 -1.30 5.79 3.30
C PHE A 239 -0.71 4.64 2.47
N ILE A 240 -0.63 3.45 3.05
CA ILE A 240 -0.17 2.24 2.34
C ILE A 240 -1.37 1.34 2.04
N GLU A 241 -1.44 0.78 0.83
CA GLU A 241 -2.50 -0.13 0.44
C GLU A 241 -2.39 -1.49 1.15
N LYS A 242 -3.52 -1.98 1.66
CA LYS A 242 -3.70 -3.28 2.31
C LYS A 242 -3.92 -4.35 1.24
N GLY A 243 -3.28 -5.50 1.43
CA GLY A 243 -3.39 -6.61 0.48
C GLY A 243 -2.40 -6.52 -0.69
N GLY A 244 -1.29 -5.80 -0.52
CA GLY A 244 -0.16 -5.87 -1.44
C GLY A 244 0.35 -7.31 -1.57
N THR A 245 1.02 -7.64 -2.67
CA THR A 245 1.48 -9.01 -2.98
C THR A 245 2.83 -9.31 -2.36
N VAL A 246 3.05 -10.56 -1.94
CA VAL A 246 4.36 -11.07 -1.51
C VAL A 246 4.87 -12.09 -2.52
N LYS A 247 6.09 -11.91 -3.00
CA LYS A 247 6.78 -12.79 -3.97
C LYS A 247 8.08 -13.33 -3.41
N VAL A 248 8.50 -14.52 -3.84
CA VAL A 248 9.85 -15.06 -3.58
C VAL A 248 10.79 -14.71 -4.73
N VAL A 249 11.92 -14.05 -4.43
CA VAL A 249 12.87 -13.54 -5.43
C VAL A 249 14.16 -14.35 -5.47
N LYS A 250 14.80 -14.60 -4.31
CA LYS A 250 16.07 -15.34 -4.24
C LYS A 250 15.81 -16.82 -3.93
N LYS A 251 16.54 -17.69 -4.65
CA LYS A 251 16.25 -19.12 -4.76
C LYS A 251 17.15 -20.00 -3.88
N GLY A 252 16.55 -20.64 -2.89
CA GLY A 252 16.94 -21.96 -2.39
C GLY A 252 16.03 -23.06 -2.95
N GLY A 253 16.44 -24.33 -2.83
CA GLY A 253 15.59 -25.52 -2.91
C GLY A 253 14.46 -25.51 -3.95
N ILE A 254 13.22 -25.72 -3.51
CA ILE A 254 12.07 -25.98 -4.42
C ILE A 254 11.70 -24.75 -5.27
N TRP A 255 12.07 -23.55 -4.82
CA TRP A 255 11.87 -22.28 -5.52
C TRP A 255 12.75 -22.13 -6.76
N SER A 256 13.83 -22.91 -6.87
CA SER A 256 14.70 -22.90 -8.06
C SER A 256 13.95 -23.28 -9.34
N ILE A 257 13.03 -24.25 -9.24
CA ILE A 257 12.30 -24.87 -10.36
C ILE A 257 11.14 -23.99 -10.88
N MET A 258 10.50 -23.19 -10.01
CA MET A 258 9.26 -22.49 -10.32
C MET A 258 9.40 -21.12 -11.00
N GLY A 259 10.64 -20.70 -11.29
CA GLY A 259 10.93 -19.31 -11.66
C GLY A 259 11.04 -18.40 -10.42
N SER A 260 11.73 -17.28 -10.58
CA SER A 260 11.59 -16.15 -9.64
C SER A 260 10.19 -15.54 -9.82
N ASP A 261 9.64 -14.94 -8.76
CA ASP A 261 8.34 -14.24 -8.74
C ASP A 261 7.08 -15.08 -8.47
N ALA A 262 7.23 -16.27 -7.88
CA ALA A 262 6.09 -16.99 -7.29
C ALA A 262 5.42 -16.13 -6.20
N VAL A 263 4.12 -15.85 -6.35
CA VAL A 263 3.31 -15.11 -5.35
C VAL A 263 2.91 -16.06 -4.22
N VAL A 264 3.35 -15.75 -3.01
CA VAL A 264 3.28 -16.60 -1.81
C VAL A 264 2.48 -16.00 -0.67
N GLY A 265 1.67 -14.96 -0.92
CA GLY A 265 0.85 -14.34 0.10
C GLY A 265 0.55 -12.87 -0.17
N SER A 266 0.03 -12.22 0.86
CA SER A 266 -0.24 -10.79 0.89
C SER A 266 0.43 -10.09 2.06
N TRP A 267 0.52 -8.76 2.01
CA TRP A 267 1.02 -7.94 3.10
C TRP A 267 0.18 -6.67 3.30
N SER A 268 0.37 -6.05 4.46
CA SER A 268 -0.14 -4.71 4.77
C SER A 268 0.79 -4.02 5.77
N ALA A 269 0.68 -2.70 5.86
CA ALA A 269 1.39 -1.91 6.86
C ALA A 269 0.46 -0.93 7.56
N GLU A 270 0.76 -0.63 8.82
CA GLU A 270 0.11 0.41 9.62
C GLU A 270 1.19 1.21 10.37
N PRO A 271 1.08 2.54 10.47
CA PRO A 271 2.03 3.33 11.23
C PRO A 271 1.87 3.11 12.74
N VAL A 272 2.97 3.12 13.49
CA VAL A 272 2.93 2.91 14.95
C VAL A 272 2.62 4.24 15.65
N THR A 273 1.34 4.58 15.73
CA THR A 273 0.84 5.88 16.24
C THR A 273 0.59 5.92 17.76
N GLY A 274 0.99 4.89 18.51
CA GLY A 274 0.72 4.75 19.95
C GLY A 274 -0.75 4.50 20.32
N LYS A 275 -1.69 4.59 19.36
CA LYS A 275 -3.08 4.19 19.54
C LYS A 275 -3.18 2.67 19.74
N ALA A 276 -4.24 2.22 20.41
CA ALA A 276 -4.55 0.80 20.55
C ALA A 276 -4.65 0.14 19.17
N ALA A 277 -3.91 -0.94 18.96
CA ALA A 277 -3.86 -1.63 17.68
C ALA A 277 -5.23 -2.23 17.35
N SER A 278 -5.89 -1.74 16.29
CA SER A 278 -7.01 -2.44 15.69
C SER A 278 -6.49 -3.74 15.09
N TYR A 279 -6.78 -4.88 15.74
CA TYR A 279 -6.36 -6.19 15.27
C TYR A 279 -6.79 -6.40 13.81
N TYR A 280 -5.83 -6.72 12.94
CA TYR A 280 -6.11 -7.12 11.57
C TYR A 280 -7.10 -8.30 11.57
N ARG A 281 -8.19 -8.18 10.82
CA ARG A 281 -8.92 -9.36 10.35
C ARG A 281 -8.19 -9.85 9.10
N PRO A 282 -7.62 -11.08 9.10
CA PRO A 282 -7.05 -11.69 7.91
C PRO A 282 -8.14 -12.08 6.89
#